data_AF-A0A839ECU8-F1
#
_entry.id   AF-A0A839ECU8-F1
#
_cell.length_a   1.000
_cell.length_b   1.000
_cell.length_c   1.000
_cell.angle_alpha   90.00
_cell.angle_beta   90.00
_cell.angle_gamma   90.00
#
_symmetry.space_group_name_H-M   'P 1'
#
loop_
_entity.id
_entity.type
_entity.pdbx_description
1 polymer ?
#
loop_
_entity_poly.entity_id
_entity_poly.type
_entity_poly.pdbx_seq_one_letter_code
_entity_poly.pdbx_strand_id
1 'polypeptide(L)'
;MPSRRMLAAIIAVAVATVIAVIVLLVVGAPPAEAPGTDQGGPGLPVQLPGESYAGETVALEAPLVVGSEGCFRLGTQEGDRFVIWPDGFTTGGDAVVDADGVIIADGAVLSVEGVEMPYDALLAIEGPDGHWASVAGFCIGDDDRVLVLDAAQLLD
;
A
#
# COMPACT_ATOMS: atom_id res chain seq x y z
N MET A 1 -16.14 -6.77 66.94
CA MET A 1 -14.90 -6.68 66.14
C MET A 1 -14.80 -7.90 65.24
N PRO A 2 -15.18 -7.82 63.96
CA PRO A 2 -15.04 -8.95 63.04
C PRO A 2 -13.58 -9.13 62.62
N SER A 3 -13.12 -10.37 62.65
CA SER A 3 -11.70 -10.72 62.45
C SER A 3 -11.26 -10.53 60.99
N ARG A 4 -9.99 -10.15 60.81
CA ARG A 4 -9.31 -9.88 59.53
C ARG A 4 -9.43 -10.99 58.48
N ARG A 5 -9.84 -12.21 58.85
CA ARG A 5 -10.01 -13.35 57.93
C ARG A 5 -11.29 -13.30 57.11
N MET A 6 -12.30 -12.53 57.54
CA MET A 6 -13.62 -12.49 56.87
C MET A 6 -13.66 -11.51 55.68
N LEU A 7 -12.77 -10.51 55.64
CA LEU A 7 -12.68 -9.52 54.55
C LEU A 7 -11.98 -10.07 53.29
N ALA A 8 -11.12 -11.08 53.43
CA ALA A 8 -10.41 -11.67 52.28
C ALA A 8 -11.32 -12.53 51.38
N ALA A 9 -12.39 -13.10 51.94
CA ALA A 9 -13.29 -13.98 51.19
C ALA A 9 -14.25 -13.21 50.26
N ILE A 10 -14.60 -11.96 50.58
CA ILE A 10 -15.55 -11.17 49.78
C ILE A 10 -14.86 -10.57 48.54
N ILE A 11 -13.57 -10.26 48.62
CA ILE A 11 -12.80 -9.69 47.49
C ILE A 11 -12.54 -10.76 46.41
N ALA A 12 -12.41 -12.03 46.77
CA ALA A 12 -12.13 -13.11 45.82
C ALA A 12 -13.32 -13.41 44.88
N VAL A 13 -14.57 -13.20 45.33
CA VAL A 13 -15.76 -13.52 44.53
C VAL A 13 -16.08 -12.42 43.50
N ALA A 14 -15.71 -11.16 43.76
CA ALA A 14 -15.97 -10.05 42.84
C ALA A 14 -14.98 -10.00 41.65
N VAL A 15 -13.77 -10.53 41.81
CA VAL A 15 -12.75 -10.52 40.74
C VAL A 15 -12.98 -11.67 39.73
N ALA A 16 -13.57 -12.78 40.17
CA ALA A 16 -13.83 -13.93 39.30
C ALA A 16 -14.93 -13.67 38.25
N THR A 17 -15.91 -12.82 38.56
CA THR A 17 -17.03 -12.52 37.64
C THR A 17 -16.65 -11.49 36.55
N VAL A 18 -15.66 -10.62 36.78
CA VAL A 18 -15.22 -9.64 35.77
C VAL A 18 -14.38 -10.30 34.67
N ILE A 19 -13.63 -11.36 34.98
CA ILE A 19 -12.79 -12.06 33.99
C ILE A 19 -13.64 -12.88 33.01
N ALA A 20 -14.75 -13.47 33.46
CA ALA A 20 -15.60 -14.31 32.60
C ALA A 20 -16.36 -13.51 31.51
N VAL A 21 -16.66 -12.23 31.75
CA VAL A 21 -17.37 -11.38 30.76
C VAL A 21 -16.42 -10.86 29.68
N ILE A 22 -15.14 -10.62 30.00
CA ILE A 22 -14.14 -10.18 29.02
C ILE A 22 -13.77 -11.32 28.05
N VAL A 23 -13.75 -12.58 28.53
CA VAL A 23 -13.39 -13.74 27.68
C VAL A 23 -14.48 -14.06 26.64
N LEU A 24 -15.74 -13.70 26.87
CA LEU A 24 -16.85 -14.02 25.96
C LEU A 24 -17.11 -13.00 24.84
N LEU A 25 -16.51 -11.80 24.89
CA LEU A 25 -16.58 -10.82 23.80
C LEU A 25 -15.46 -10.95 22.77
N VAL A 26 -14.49 -11.86 22.98
CA VAL A 26 -13.36 -12.07 22.07
C VAL A 26 -13.62 -13.18 21.03
N VAL A 27 -14.75 -13.88 21.10
CA VAL A 27 -15.09 -15.00 20.18
C VAL A 27 -15.84 -14.53 18.90
N GLY A 28 -15.89 -13.23 18.65
CA GLY A 28 -16.69 -12.65 17.56
C GLY A 28 -15.90 -11.91 16.47
N ALA A 29 -14.58 -11.76 16.60
CA ALA A 29 -13.79 -11.24 15.48
C ALA A 29 -13.61 -12.40 14.47
N PRO A 30 -14.05 -12.27 13.20
CA PRO A 30 -13.51 -13.15 12.17
C PRO A 30 -11.99 -13.10 12.27
N PRO A 31 -11.27 -14.21 11.99
CA PRO A 31 -9.83 -14.13 11.94
C PRO A 31 -9.48 -12.94 11.06
N ALA A 32 -8.75 -11.96 11.61
CA ALA A 32 -8.09 -10.97 10.78
C ALA A 32 -7.33 -11.80 9.75
N GLU A 33 -7.74 -11.69 8.49
CA GLU A 33 -7.05 -12.33 7.39
C GLU A 33 -5.58 -12.00 7.60
N ALA A 34 -4.74 -13.03 7.74
CA ALA A 34 -3.31 -12.82 7.80
C ALA A 34 -2.97 -11.96 6.58
N PRO A 35 -2.18 -10.87 6.73
CA PRO A 35 -1.80 -10.07 5.58
C PRO A 35 -1.29 -11.05 4.54
N GLY A 36 -2.01 -11.12 3.42
CA GLY A 36 -1.56 -11.89 2.28
C GLY A 36 -0.15 -11.41 2.04
N THR A 37 0.81 -12.31 2.01
CA THR A 37 2.10 -11.93 1.47
C THR A 37 1.82 -11.73 -0.01
N ASP A 38 1.59 -10.49 -0.45
CA ASP A 38 1.27 -10.10 -1.83
C ASP A 38 2.50 -10.25 -2.75
N GLN A 39 3.28 -11.32 -2.53
CA GLN A 39 4.53 -11.69 -3.19
C GLN A 39 4.33 -12.24 -4.62
N GLY A 40 3.12 -12.14 -5.18
CA GLY A 40 2.81 -12.56 -6.54
C GLY A 40 3.05 -11.52 -7.62
N GLY A 41 3.20 -10.24 -7.25
CA GLY A 41 3.32 -9.12 -8.18
C GLY A 41 4.71 -8.98 -8.83
N PRO A 42 4.83 -8.19 -9.91
CA PRO A 42 6.09 -7.95 -10.64
C PRO A 42 7.15 -7.18 -9.83
N GLY A 43 6.86 -6.79 -8.58
CA GLY A 43 7.65 -5.84 -7.80
C GLY A 43 7.23 -4.39 -8.08
N LEU A 44 7.95 -3.43 -7.49
CA LEU A 44 7.68 -2.01 -7.71
C LEU A 44 8.16 -1.58 -9.10
N PRO A 45 7.27 -1.08 -9.99
CA PRO A 45 7.67 -0.55 -11.29
C PRO A 45 8.45 0.75 -11.07
N VAL A 46 9.72 0.79 -11.51
CA VAL A 46 10.59 1.97 -11.41
C VAL A 46 11.10 2.37 -12.78
N GLN A 47 11.35 3.65 -12.97
CA GLN A 47 11.92 4.17 -14.22
C GLN A 47 13.26 3.51 -14.53
N LEU A 48 13.50 3.15 -15.81
CA LEU A 48 14.74 2.51 -16.24
C LEU A 48 15.77 3.53 -16.73
N PRO A 49 17.08 3.32 -16.45
CA PRO A 49 18.12 4.22 -16.92
C PRO A 49 18.15 4.36 -18.45
N GLY A 50 18.10 5.60 -18.93
CA GLY A 50 18.20 5.92 -20.36
C GLY A 50 16.86 5.89 -21.11
N GLU A 51 15.76 5.55 -20.45
CA GLU A 51 14.41 5.74 -21.00
C GLU A 51 13.98 7.21 -20.91
N SER A 52 12.97 7.57 -21.69
CA SER A 52 12.37 8.89 -21.65
C SER A 52 10.86 8.75 -21.76
N TYR A 53 10.16 9.36 -20.83
CA TYR A 53 8.72 9.29 -20.70
C TYR A 53 8.14 10.66 -21.07
N ALA A 54 7.21 10.68 -22.02
CA ALA A 54 6.59 11.91 -22.50
C ALA A 54 5.08 11.79 -22.37
N GLY A 55 4.47 12.85 -21.83
CA GLY A 55 3.05 12.89 -21.53
C GLY A 55 2.61 14.29 -21.12
N GLU A 56 1.38 14.39 -20.64
CA GLU A 56 0.87 15.62 -20.02
C GLU A 56 1.44 15.74 -18.61
N THR A 57 1.99 16.90 -18.26
CA THR A 57 2.50 17.13 -16.90
C THR A 57 1.36 17.11 -15.90
N VAL A 58 1.57 16.41 -14.80
CA VAL A 58 0.61 16.30 -13.69
C VAL A 58 1.29 16.62 -12.37
N ALA A 59 0.54 17.27 -11.49
CA ALA A 59 0.88 17.44 -10.09
C ALA A 59 -0.40 17.25 -9.28
N LEU A 60 -0.40 16.31 -8.34
CA LEU A 60 -1.60 15.95 -7.59
C LEU A 60 -1.26 15.42 -6.20
N GLU A 61 -2.27 15.41 -5.34
CA GLU A 61 -2.24 14.71 -4.05
C GLU A 61 -3.14 13.48 -4.15
N ALA A 62 -2.60 12.29 -3.91
CA ALA A 62 -3.34 11.04 -4.00
C ALA A 62 -2.89 10.01 -2.97
N PRO A 63 -3.82 9.17 -2.47
CA PRO A 63 -3.45 8.01 -1.67
C PRO A 63 -2.72 6.96 -2.51
N LEU A 64 -1.70 6.34 -1.92
CA LEU A 64 -1.18 5.05 -2.37
C LEU A 64 -2.29 4.00 -2.25
N VAL A 65 -2.43 3.18 -3.29
CA VAL A 65 -3.29 1.99 -3.29
C VAL A 65 -2.43 0.78 -3.62
N VAL A 66 -2.36 -0.17 -2.68
CA VAL A 66 -1.69 -1.45 -2.88
C VAL A 66 -2.75 -2.52 -3.08
N GLY A 67 -2.87 -3.02 -4.31
CA GLY A 67 -3.80 -4.10 -4.62
C GLY A 67 -3.34 -5.42 -4.01
N SER A 68 -4.29 -6.31 -3.68
CA SER A 68 -4.03 -7.67 -3.17
C SER A 68 -3.16 -8.55 -4.09
N GLU A 69 -3.00 -8.15 -5.34
CA GLU A 69 -2.14 -8.76 -6.34
C GLU A 69 -0.69 -8.23 -6.30
N GLY A 70 -0.39 -7.31 -5.38
CA GLY A 70 0.92 -6.67 -5.22
C GLY A 70 1.19 -5.53 -6.20
N CYS A 71 0.14 -4.93 -6.78
CA CYS A 71 0.27 -3.80 -7.70
C CYS A 71 0.12 -2.46 -6.98
N PHE A 72 1.02 -1.54 -7.28
CA PHE A 72 1.06 -0.21 -6.68
C PHE A 72 0.42 0.82 -7.61
N ARG A 73 -0.56 1.55 -7.10
CA ARG A 73 -1.35 2.54 -7.84
C ARG A 73 -1.53 3.81 -7.02
N LEU A 74 -1.97 4.89 -7.67
CA LEU A 74 -2.45 6.09 -6.99
C LEU A 74 -3.95 6.24 -7.20
N GLY A 75 -4.69 6.42 -6.10
CA GLY A 75 -6.14 6.65 -6.16
C GLY A 75 -6.44 8.05 -6.69
N THR A 76 -6.95 8.15 -7.91
CA THR A 76 -7.33 9.43 -8.52
C THR A 76 -8.86 9.60 -8.53
N GLN A 77 -9.34 10.77 -8.96
CA GLN A 77 -10.79 11.02 -9.09
C GLN A 77 -11.44 10.13 -10.16
N GLU A 78 -10.67 9.65 -11.13
CA GLU A 78 -11.14 8.80 -12.23
C GLU A 78 -10.99 7.31 -11.94
N GLY A 79 -10.34 6.95 -10.83
CA GLY A 79 -10.00 5.59 -10.46
C GLY A 79 -8.51 5.44 -10.12
N ASP A 80 -8.10 4.22 -9.81
CA ASP A 80 -6.72 3.92 -9.46
C ASP A 80 -5.85 3.90 -10.73
N ARG A 81 -4.77 4.67 -10.72
CA ARG A 81 -3.83 4.79 -11.85
C ARG A 81 -2.60 3.93 -11.60
N PHE A 82 -2.19 3.15 -12.61
CA PHE A 82 -0.90 2.46 -12.59
C PHE A 82 0.26 3.46 -12.59
N VAL A 83 1.28 3.18 -11.77
CA VAL A 83 2.36 4.12 -11.47
C VAL A 83 3.72 3.50 -11.76
N ILE A 84 4.56 4.26 -12.45
CA ILE A 84 6.00 4.03 -12.58
C ILE A 84 6.69 5.03 -11.65
N TRP A 85 7.38 4.50 -10.65
CA TRP A 85 8.01 5.27 -9.59
C TRP A 85 9.37 5.83 -10.02
N PRO A 86 9.84 6.92 -9.39
CA PRO A 86 11.18 7.44 -9.64
C PRO A 86 12.24 6.39 -9.33
N ASP A 87 13.40 6.49 -9.99
CA ASP A 87 14.55 5.65 -9.66
C ASP A 87 14.95 5.81 -8.18
N GLY A 88 15.42 4.72 -7.57
CA GLY A 88 15.76 4.66 -6.14
C GLY A 88 14.61 4.28 -5.21
N PHE A 89 13.36 4.30 -5.67
CA PHE A 89 12.23 3.76 -4.90
C PHE A 89 12.27 2.22 -4.92
N THR A 90 11.80 1.60 -3.83
CA THR A 90 11.74 0.13 -3.68
C THR A 90 10.45 -0.30 -2.98
N THR A 91 10.18 -1.60 -2.95
CA THR A 91 9.05 -2.16 -2.17
C THR A 91 9.54 -2.65 -0.80
N GLY A 92 8.74 -2.41 0.23
CA GLY A 92 8.88 -2.91 1.59
C GLY A 92 7.85 -3.98 1.95
N GLY A 93 7.39 -4.79 0.99
CA GLY A 93 6.18 -5.62 1.10
C GLY A 93 4.99 -4.83 0.57
N ASP A 94 3.96 -4.65 1.38
CA ASP A 94 2.73 -3.93 0.99
C ASP A 94 2.89 -2.40 1.14
N ALA A 95 4.10 -1.91 0.93
CA ALA A 95 4.49 -0.52 1.10
C ALA A 95 5.53 -0.14 0.06
N VAL A 96 5.56 1.16 -0.26
CA VAL A 96 6.62 1.77 -1.06
C VAL A 96 7.65 2.35 -0.10
N VAL A 97 8.93 2.22 -0.43
CA VAL A 97 10.05 2.81 0.30
C VAL A 97 10.73 3.79 -0.64
N ASP A 98 10.79 5.07 -0.26
CA ASP A 98 11.44 6.10 -1.07
C ASP A 98 12.98 5.99 -1.03
N ALA A 99 13.65 6.85 -1.81
CA ALA A 99 15.10 6.86 -1.91
C ALA A 99 15.83 7.18 -0.58
N ASP A 100 15.15 7.84 0.37
CA ASP A 100 15.66 8.18 1.70
C ASP A 100 15.34 7.10 2.75
N GLY A 101 14.56 6.07 2.38
CA GLY A 101 14.16 4.96 3.23
C GLY A 101 12.86 5.20 4.01
N VAL A 102 12.08 6.23 3.67
CA VAL A 102 10.77 6.48 4.26
C VAL A 102 9.78 5.43 3.78
N ILE A 103 9.03 4.85 4.71
CA ILE A 103 8.01 3.84 4.41
C ILE A 103 6.67 4.54 4.17
N ILE A 104 6.13 4.35 2.97
CA ILE A 104 4.84 4.85 2.52
C ILE A 104 3.88 3.66 2.47
N ALA A 105 3.01 3.59 3.48
CA ALA A 105 2.04 2.51 3.61
C ALA A 105 0.84 2.71 2.67
N ASP A 106 0.12 1.62 2.39
CA ASP A 106 -1.18 1.67 1.73
C ASP A 106 -2.12 2.69 2.38
N GLY A 107 -2.82 3.47 1.55
CA GLY A 107 -3.70 4.57 1.94
C GLY A 107 -3.00 5.87 2.33
N ALA A 108 -1.67 5.91 2.46
CA ALA A 108 -0.94 7.14 2.76
C ALA A 108 -1.04 8.14 1.59
N VAL A 109 -1.25 9.42 1.89
CA VAL A 109 -1.39 10.46 0.86
C VAL A 109 -0.01 10.97 0.47
N LEU A 110 0.25 11.02 -0.83
CA LEU A 110 1.47 11.56 -1.42
C LEU A 110 1.18 12.84 -2.18
N SER A 111 2.11 13.79 -2.15
CA SER A 111 2.26 14.80 -3.18
C SER A 111 3.16 14.23 -4.27
N VAL A 112 2.67 14.23 -5.52
CA VAL A 112 3.39 13.66 -6.65
C VAL A 112 3.47 14.65 -7.81
N GLU A 113 4.58 14.59 -8.54
CA GLU A 113 4.81 15.30 -9.79
C GLU A 113 5.28 14.30 -10.84
N GLY A 114 4.89 14.50 -12.09
CA GLY A 114 5.32 13.65 -13.19
C GLY A 114 4.57 13.91 -14.49
N VAL A 115 4.43 12.86 -15.29
CA VAL A 115 3.67 12.86 -16.53
C VAL A 115 2.63 11.77 -16.56
N GLU A 116 1.46 12.08 -17.12
CA GLU A 116 0.49 11.08 -17.54
C GLU A 116 0.67 10.79 -19.04
N MET A 117 0.94 9.55 -19.38
CA MET A 117 1.17 9.13 -20.76
C MET A 117 0.22 8.00 -21.19
N PRO A 118 -0.11 7.91 -22.49
CA PRO A 118 -0.83 6.76 -23.04
C PRO A 118 -0.08 5.44 -22.80
N TYR A 119 -0.82 4.37 -22.54
CA TYR A 119 -0.26 3.04 -22.35
C TYR A 119 0.44 2.51 -23.61
N ASP A 120 -0.10 2.76 -24.81
CA ASP A 120 0.53 2.37 -26.07
C ASP A 120 1.87 3.09 -26.30
N ALA A 121 2.00 4.33 -25.83
CA ALA A 121 3.26 5.06 -25.85
C ALA A 121 4.29 4.44 -24.89
N LEU A 122 3.87 3.93 -23.72
CA LEU A 122 4.75 3.19 -22.80
C LEU A 122 5.27 1.91 -23.46
N LEU A 123 4.38 1.16 -24.12
CA LEU A 123 4.75 -0.08 -24.81
C LEU A 123 5.67 0.15 -26.02
N ALA A 124 5.70 1.36 -26.56
CA ALA A 124 6.57 1.74 -27.67
C ALA A 124 8.00 2.09 -27.23
N ILE A 125 8.28 2.23 -25.92
CA ILE A 125 9.62 2.50 -25.43
C ILE A 125 10.51 1.27 -25.69
N GLU A 126 11.63 1.49 -26.39
CA GLU A 126 12.64 0.47 -26.64
C GLU A 126 13.39 0.14 -25.34
N GLY A 127 12.85 -0.82 -24.57
CA GLY A 127 13.45 -1.35 -23.35
C GLY A 127 13.89 -2.82 -23.49
N PRO A 128 14.40 -3.44 -22.41
CA PRO A 128 14.65 -4.88 -22.36
C PRO A 128 13.40 -5.65 -22.79
N ASP A 129 13.57 -6.63 -23.70
CA ASP A 129 12.52 -7.43 -24.36
C ASP A 129 11.13 -7.43 -23.66
N GLY A 130 10.26 -6.47 -23.98
CA GLY A 130 8.88 -6.44 -23.49
C GLY A 130 8.71 -6.23 -21.99
N HIS A 131 9.67 -5.59 -21.31
CA HIS A 131 9.61 -5.30 -19.87
C HIS A 131 8.29 -4.64 -19.47
N TRP A 132 7.96 -3.50 -20.10
CA TRP A 132 6.72 -2.78 -19.80
C TRP A 132 5.47 -3.58 -20.18
N ALA A 133 5.51 -4.35 -21.26
CA ALA A 133 4.41 -5.26 -21.61
C ALA A 133 4.16 -6.32 -20.53
N SER A 134 5.21 -6.77 -19.83
CA SER A 134 5.10 -7.75 -18.76
C SER A 134 4.64 -7.13 -17.44
N VAL A 135 5.21 -5.99 -17.06
CA VAL A 135 4.93 -5.33 -15.77
C VAL A 135 3.57 -4.63 -15.80
N ALA A 136 3.36 -3.74 -16.78
CA ALA A 136 2.11 -3.01 -16.89
C ALA A 136 0.96 -3.93 -17.33
N GLY A 137 1.21 -4.90 -18.22
CA GLY A 137 0.18 -5.88 -18.62
C GLY A 137 -0.41 -6.69 -17.46
N PHE A 138 0.31 -6.83 -16.34
CA PHE A 138 -0.22 -7.44 -15.12
C PHE A 138 -1.01 -6.47 -14.24
N CYS A 139 -0.53 -5.22 -14.10
CA CYS A 139 -1.06 -4.27 -13.10
C CYS A 139 -2.01 -3.19 -13.64
N ILE A 140 -2.00 -2.88 -14.93
CA ILE A 140 -2.75 -1.75 -15.52
C ILE A 140 -4.24 -2.04 -15.65
N GLY A 141 -4.62 -3.32 -15.78
CA GLY A 141 -6.01 -3.71 -16.01
C GLY A 141 -6.55 -3.19 -17.35
N ASP A 142 -7.70 -2.53 -17.32
CA ASP A 142 -8.37 -1.93 -18.48
C ASP A 142 -7.97 -0.46 -18.71
N ASP A 143 -7.03 0.07 -17.93
CA ASP A 143 -6.63 1.46 -18.00
C ASP A 143 -5.75 1.75 -19.25
N ASP A 144 -5.98 2.88 -19.91
CA ASP A 144 -5.28 3.33 -21.11
C ASP A 144 -4.24 4.42 -20.85
N ARG A 145 -4.06 4.85 -19.59
CA ARG A 145 -3.00 5.78 -19.18
C ARG A 145 -2.19 5.24 -18.02
N VAL A 146 -0.97 5.73 -17.92
CA VAL A 146 -0.04 5.46 -16.82
C VAL A 146 0.53 6.76 -16.29
N LEU A 147 0.80 6.79 -14.98
CA LEU A 147 1.52 7.88 -14.34
C LEU A 147 3.00 7.50 -14.24
N VAL A 148 3.88 8.33 -14.79
CA VAL A 148 5.32 8.22 -14.58
C VAL A 148 5.76 9.37 -13.71
N LEU A 149 6.23 9.07 -12.51
CA LEU A 149 6.49 10.07 -11.49
C LEU A 149 7.94 10.56 -11.56
N ASP A 150 8.12 11.87 -11.60
CA ASP A 150 9.42 12.53 -11.41
C ASP A 150 9.74 12.68 -9.92
N ALA A 151 8.70 12.87 -9.09
CA ALA A 151 8.82 12.98 -7.64
C ALA A 151 7.57 12.44 -6.94
N ALA A 152 7.78 11.88 -5.75
CA ALA A 152 6.72 11.46 -4.84
C ALA A 152 7.18 11.69 -3.40
N GLN A 153 6.34 12.33 -2.59
CA GLN A 153 6.65 12.63 -1.19
C GLN A 153 5.43 12.37 -0.32
N LEU A 154 5.64 11.70 0.82
CA LEU A 154 4.61 11.50 1.83
C LEU A 154 4.15 12.84 2.39
N LEU A 155 2.83 13.04 2.46
CA LEU A 155 2.21 14.16 3.17
C LEU A 155 1.86 13.75 4.60
N ASP A 156 2.27 14.56 5.57
CA ASP A 156 1.99 14.38 7.00
C ASP A 156 0.57 14.85 7.41
#